data_AF-A0A4U8TFA0-F1
#
_entry.id   AF-A0A4U8TFA0-F1
#
_cell.length_a   1.000
_cell.length_b   1.000
_cell.length_c   1.000
_cell.angle_alpha   90.00
_cell.angle_beta   90.00
_cell.angle_gamma   90.00
#
_symmetry.space_group_name_H-M   'P 1'
#
loop_
_entity.id
_entity.type
_entity.pdbx_description
1 polymer ?
#
loop_
_entity_poly.entity_id
_entity_poly.type
_entity_poly.pdbx_seq_one_letter_code
_entity_poly.pdbx_strand_id
1 'polypeptide(L)'
;MAIGINNFIMYLNNGNYENDFKMFLNYLADNKNNTTIIRDRDKIIVNEEIFIIFNESLKNKHFNFSDIVFNKTVTFQTNRENGLEFNFENTYFEKLNILNCDVDNIIFSGEINYIKESNISECKIKGVTINSNIEGDVKFQKCIFEDFNKYNSGKNIKFGANFVFDFCETEDITNLMNFDFENRVSFKMSKFKNNIYFNNSYFKDYVDFHECEFEKTACFYGVTFDKTPNFSQTIFKGNLNIVNANLNFDFKSLENKIEEEYKAYNHIKHNDNLCYIKRFFKYLLSLFNKTFEDAEKYQKPLPHFANDFRDSFRIFKNTLIKDNNLLDASKFHRCELYCKELELDSKKTKTLKDKVEKWQLWFYRKLCDHHTDILQSFHSLMLVIGLFGLMGFGVITGFNYYYLGYKPIFSHLYVAKEIYDAHIQTFIKTHTLYTFAFNFFILAFYLGILVYLISAKCLRRLFIGISYVVVICILLVSPKILIPAMGIFTDKRALLDPLSTLGGIYTICFGFVLFSFIKTIRKNSIVPN
;
A
#
# COMPACT_ATOMS: atom_id res chain seq x y z
N MET A 1 -18.19 -14.92 43.83
CA MET A 1 -16.98 -15.67 44.22
C MET A 1 -16.15 -15.73 42.96
N ALA A 2 -14.93 -15.20 43.04
CA ALA A 2 -13.85 -15.68 42.20
C ALA A 2 -13.21 -16.81 43.00
N ILE A 3 -12.66 -17.84 42.36
CA ILE A 3 -11.88 -18.85 43.07
C ILE A 3 -10.81 -18.11 43.86
N GLY A 4 -10.99 -18.05 45.17
CA GLY A 4 -10.20 -17.22 46.05
C GLY A 4 -8.75 -17.66 45.96
N ILE A 5 -7.90 -16.74 45.50
CA ILE A 5 -6.43 -16.80 45.41
C ILE A 5 -5.79 -17.64 46.53
N ASN A 6 -6.33 -17.57 47.75
CA ASN A 6 -5.81 -18.27 48.92
C ASN A 6 -5.80 -19.81 48.77
N ASN A 7 -6.81 -20.44 48.17
CA ASN A 7 -6.82 -21.90 48.01
C ASN A 7 -5.80 -22.38 46.97
N PHE A 8 -5.61 -21.60 45.91
CA PHE A 8 -4.68 -21.93 44.84
C PHE A 8 -3.21 -21.63 45.23
N ILE A 9 -2.95 -20.48 45.87
CA ILE A 9 -1.61 -20.16 46.38
C ILE A 9 -1.19 -21.11 47.51
N MET A 10 -2.11 -21.51 48.42
CA MET A 10 -1.81 -22.53 49.43
C MET A 10 -1.51 -23.90 48.80
N TYR A 11 -2.23 -24.27 47.74
CA TYR A 11 -1.97 -25.50 46.98
C TYR A 11 -0.59 -25.48 46.29
N LEU A 12 -0.18 -24.36 45.69
CA LEU A 12 1.14 -24.19 45.08
C LEU A 12 2.28 -24.14 46.11
N ASN A 13 2.06 -23.54 47.29
CA ASN A 13 3.11 -23.35 48.30
C ASN A 13 3.46 -24.63 49.10
N ASN A 14 2.57 -25.62 49.12
CA ASN A 14 2.74 -26.89 49.86
C ASN A 14 3.72 -27.89 49.21
N GLY A 15 4.49 -27.50 48.18
CA GLY A 15 5.67 -28.24 47.73
C GLY A 15 5.39 -29.58 47.04
N ASN A 16 4.21 -29.75 46.44
CA ASN A 16 3.88 -30.95 45.69
C ASN A 16 4.35 -30.83 44.23
N TYR A 17 5.33 -31.65 43.86
CA TYR A 17 6.04 -31.61 42.57
C TYR A 17 5.25 -32.22 41.39
N GLU A 18 4.06 -32.79 41.64
CA GLU A 18 3.24 -33.47 40.62
C GLU A 18 2.04 -32.65 40.12
N ASN A 19 1.76 -31.47 40.68
CA ASN A 19 0.47 -30.79 40.48
C ASN A 19 0.52 -29.64 39.46
N ASP A 20 0.13 -29.96 38.22
CA ASP A 20 -0.26 -29.03 37.16
C ASP A 20 -1.52 -28.22 37.56
N PHE A 21 -1.68 -26.99 37.08
CA PHE A 21 -2.92 -26.20 37.22
C PHE A 21 -4.17 -27.02 36.83
N LYS A 22 -4.03 -27.87 35.82
CA LYS A 22 -5.04 -28.86 35.41
C LYS A 22 -5.43 -29.81 36.55
N MET A 23 -4.50 -30.29 37.38
CA MET A 23 -4.81 -31.17 38.53
C MET A 23 -5.59 -30.45 39.63
N PHE A 24 -5.27 -29.18 39.89
CA PHE A 24 -6.06 -28.36 40.82
C PHE A 24 -7.50 -28.22 40.34
N LEU A 25 -7.70 -27.93 39.06
CA LEU A 25 -9.04 -27.84 38.49
C LEU A 25 -9.77 -29.19 38.48
N ASN A 26 -9.06 -30.30 38.22
CA ASN A 26 -9.63 -31.65 38.35
C ASN A 26 -10.10 -31.93 39.78
N TYR A 27 -9.29 -31.62 40.80
CA TYR A 27 -9.68 -31.77 42.20
C TYR A 27 -10.95 -30.97 42.54
N LEU A 28 -11.06 -29.74 42.02
CA LEU A 28 -12.25 -28.92 42.20
C LEU A 28 -13.46 -29.46 41.42
N ALA A 29 -13.26 -30.05 40.25
CA ALA A 29 -14.31 -30.65 39.43
C ALA A 29 -14.86 -31.95 40.03
N ASP A 30 -14.03 -32.72 40.73
CA ASP A 30 -14.41 -33.99 41.35
C ASP A 30 -15.23 -33.77 42.65
N ASN A 31 -15.24 -32.54 43.19
CA ASN A 31 -16.09 -32.17 44.31
C ASN A 31 -17.56 -32.00 43.85
N LYS A 32 -18.42 -32.95 44.24
CA LYS A 32 -19.86 -32.98 43.87
C LYS A 32 -20.64 -31.72 44.25
N ASN A 33 -20.14 -30.90 45.17
CA ASN A 33 -20.78 -29.64 45.57
C ASN A 33 -20.35 -28.44 44.72
N ASN A 34 -19.36 -28.61 43.83
CA ASN A 34 -18.88 -27.55 42.95
C ASN A 34 -19.75 -27.50 41.69
N THR A 35 -20.47 -26.39 41.50
CA THR A 35 -21.31 -26.17 40.31
C THR A 35 -20.63 -25.28 39.27
N THR A 36 -19.47 -24.69 39.58
CA THR A 36 -18.79 -23.72 38.70
C THR A 36 -17.65 -24.34 37.92
N ILE A 37 -16.99 -25.38 38.45
CA ILE A 37 -16.02 -26.19 37.71
C ILE A 37 -16.59 -27.59 37.58
N ILE A 38 -16.76 -28.05 36.34
CA ILE A 38 -17.35 -29.35 36.03
C ILE A 38 -16.47 -30.11 35.05
N ARG A 39 -16.50 -31.45 35.15
CA ARG A 39 -15.86 -32.34 34.19
C ARG A 39 -16.89 -32.76 33.14
N ASP A 40 -16.57 -32.56 31.86
CA ASP A 40 -17.38 -33.02 30.73
C ASP A 40 -16.51 -33.86 29.79
N ARG A 41 -16.70 -35.18 29.83
CA ARG A 41 -15.85 -36.18 29.17
C ARG A 41 -14.37 -35.97 29.55
N ASP A 42 -13.53 -35.69 28.56
CA ASP A 42 -12.08 -35.48 28.71
C ASP A 42 -11.72 -34.00 28.97
N LYS A 43 -12.72 -33.12 29.05
CA LYS A 43 -12.54 -31.67 29.21
C LYS A 43 -12.93 -31.20 30.60
N ILE A 44 -12.25 -30.13 31.05
CA ILE A 44 -12.63 -29.39 32.25
C ILE A 44 -13.32 -28.10 31.81
N ILE A 45 -14.53 -27.85 32.30
CA ILE A 45 -15.27 -26.62 32.03
C ILE A 45 -15.26 -25.75 33.28
N VAL A 46 -14.81 -24.51 33.13
CA VAL A 46 -14.72 -23.50 34.17
C VAL A 46 -15.69 -22.36 33.86
N ASN A 47 -16.74 -22.25 34.66
CA ASN A 47 -17.81 -21.24 34.56
C ASN A 47 -17.66 -20.10 35.59
N GLU A 48 -16.44 -19.87 36.08
CA GLU A 48 -16.11 -18.86 37.08
C GLU A 48 -14.98 -17.96 36.58
N GLU A 49 -14.98 -16.69 37.02
CA GLU A 49 -13.86 -15.80 36.74
C GLU A 49 -12.65 -16.22 37.56
N ILE A 50 -11.50 -16.26 36.91
CA ILE A 50 -10.21 -16.53 37.54
C ILE A 50 -9.38 -15.26 37.49
N PHE A 51 -8.93 -14.83 38.65
CA PHE A 51 -8.05 -13.67 38.79
C PHE A 51 -6.90 -14.05 39.72
N ILE A 52 -5.69 -14.11 39.18
CA ILE A 52 -4.49 -14.56 39.89
C ILE A 52 -3.48 -13.41 39.86
N ILE A 53 -3.18 -12.86 41.05
CA ILE A 53 -2.06 -11.93 41.24
C ILE A 53 -0.91 -12.65 41.92
N PHE A 54 0.24 -12.71 41.25
CA PHE A 54 1.48 -13.18 41.83
C PHE A 54 2.19 -12.02 42.54
N ASN A 55 2.14 -12.06 43.88
CA ASN A 55 2.84 -11.10 44.74
C ASN A 55 4.18 -11.65 45.28
N GLU A 56 4.40 -12.95 45.13
CA GLU A 56 5.56 -13.69 45.61
C GLU A 56 6.04 -14.68 44.54
N SER A 57 7.31 -15.08 44.61
CA SER A 57 7.89 -16.06 43.68
C SER A 57 7.26 -17.44 43.89
N LEU A 58 6.79 -18.05 42.81
CA LEU A 58 6.23 -19.40 42.84
C LEU A 58 7.32 -20.48 42.73
N LYS A 59 7.14 -21.58 43.47
CA LYS A 59 7.98 -22.78 43.34
C LYS A 59 7.71 -23.54 42.03
N ASN A 60 6.44 -23.79 41.70
CA ASN A 60 6.03 -24.31 40.39
C ASN A 60 5.53 -23.15 39.53
N LYS A 61 6.08 -23.03 38.33
CA LYS A 61 5.81 -21.92 37.42
C LYS A 61 5.09 -22.37 36.14
N HIS A 62 4.82 -23.66 36.01
CA HIS A 62 4.19 -24.25 34.83
C HIS A 62 2.67 -24.33 35.00
N PHE A 63 1.96 -23.69 34.06
CA PHE A 63 0.51 -23.65 33.97
C PHE A 63 0.10 -24.33 32.66
N ASN A 64 -0.40 -25.55 32.75
CA ASN A 64 -0.91 -26.25 31.59
C ASN A 64 -2.45 -26.25 31.56
N PHE A 65 -2.97 -25.80 30.43
CA PHE A 65 -4.40 -25.63 30.17
C PHE A 65 -4.93 -26.63 29.13
N SER A 66 -4.23 -27.75 28.96
CA SER A 66 -4.63 -28.81 28.03
C SER A 66 -6.08 -29.22 28.25
N ASP A 67 -6.90 -29.14 27.21
CA ASP A 67 -8.31 -29.58 27.20
C ASP A 67 -9.22 -28.87 28.21
N ILE A 68 -8.93 -27.60 28.52
CA ILE A 68 -9.73 -26.79 29.45
C ILE A 68 -10.57 -25.76 28.68
N VAL A 69 -11.80 -25.53 29.15
CA VAL A 69 -12.76 -24.56 28.60
C VAL A 69 -13.09 -23.52 29.67
N PHE A 70 -12.60 -22.30 29.49
CA PHE A 70 -12.91 -21.15 30.35
C PHE A 70 -14.02 -20.31 29.73
N ASN A 71 -15.23 -20.42 30.27
CA ASN A 71 -16.41 -19.67 29.79
C ASN A 71 -16.48 -18.24 30.35
N LYS A 72 -15.53 -17.85 31.20
CA LYS A 72 -15.41 -16.51 31.79
C LYS A 72 -13.96 -16.04 31.74
N THR A 73 -13.76 -14.78 32.12
CA THR A 73 -12.45 -14.12 32.10
C THR A 73 -11.44 -14.81 33.01
N VAL A 74 -10.25 -15.07 32.47
CA VAL A 74 -9.06 -15.51 33.21
C VAL A 74 -8.01 -14.42 33.13
N THR A 75 -7.50 -13.98 34.28
CA THR A 75 -6.49 -12.92 34.35
C THR A 75 -5.32 -13.34 35.23
N PHE A 76 -4.12 -13.20 34.68
CA PHE A 76 -2.85 -13.33 35.36
C PHE A 76 -2.17 -11.97 35.43
N GLN A 77 -1.69 -11.60 36.61
CA GLN A 77 -0.91 -10.38 36.82
C GLN A 77 0.22 -10.65 37.81
N THR A 78 1.40 -10.07 37.63
CA THR A 78 2.46 -10.12 38.64
C THR A 78 3.01 -8.74 38.94
N ASN A 79 3.53 -8.59 40.16
CA ASN A 79 4.22 -7.39 40.63
C ASN A 79 5.72 -7.63 40.88
N ARG A 80 6.19 -8.88 40.75
CA ARG A 80 7.58 -9.30 40.97
C ARG A 80 7.92 -10.48 40.03
N GLU A 81 8.93 -10.30 39.17
CA GLU A 81 9.71 -11.29 38.40
C GLU A 81 9.82 -12.69 39.12
N ASN A 82 9.76 -13.91 38.53
CA ASN A 82 10.03 -14.36 37.15
C ASN A 82 9.57 -15.80 36.84
N GLY A 83 9.26 -16.06 35.56
CA GLY A 83 9.50 -17.34 34.88
C GLY A 83 8.29 -18.25 34.72
N LEU A 84 7.11 -17.67 34.50
CA LEU A 84 5.89 -18.44 34.26
C LEU A 84 5.96 -19.16 32.91
N GLU A 85 5.44 -20.37 32.85
CA GLU A 85 5.28 -21.13 31.62
C GLU A 85 3.80 -21.42 31.40
N PHE A 86 3.27 -21.00 30.26
CA PHE A 86 1.88 -21.23 29.89
C PHE A 86 1.83 -22.18 28.69
N ASN A 87 1.19 -23.34 28.88
CA ASN A 87 0.92 -24.28 27.79
C ASN A 87 -0.59 -24.32 27.48
N PHE A 88 -0.93 -23.92 26.26
CA PHE A 88 -2.28 -23.97 25.71
C PHE A 88 -2.35 -25.10 24.69
N GLU A 89 -3.10 -26.16 25.01
CA GLU A 89 -3.28 -27.32 24.14
C GLU A 89 -4.78 -27.62 24.01
N ASN A 90 -5.34 -27.44 22.81
CA ASN A 90 -6.77 -27.60 22.56
C ASN A 90 -7.68 -26.82 23.54
N THR A 91 -7.22 -25.66 24.00
CA THR A 91 -7.86 -24.88 25.06
C THR A 91 -8.90 -23.92 24.49
N TYR A 92 -9.97 -23.65 25.27
CA TYR A 92 -10.93 -22.57 25.00
C TYR A 92 -10.85 -21.47 26.07
N PHE A 93 -10.73 -20.21 25.66
CA PHE A 93 -10.89 -19.03 26.51
C PHE A 93 -11.92 -18.08 25.94
N GLU A 94 -12.93 -17.73 26.75
CA GLU A 94 -13.82 -16.61 26.46
C GLU A 94 -13.05 -15.28 26.52
N LYS A 95 -12.18 -15.12 27.53
CA LYS A 95 -11.26 -13.99 27.64
C LYS A 95 -10.03 -14.34 28.46
N LEU A 96 -8.83 -14.07 27.95
CA LEU A 96 -7.56 -14.29 28.64
C LEU A 96 -6.79 -12.97 28.77
N ASN A 97 -6.37 -12.61 29.97
CA ASN A 97 -5.47 -11.48 30.21
C ASN A 97 -4.19 -11.98 30.89
N ILE A 98 -3.03 -11.60 30.36
CA ILE A 98 -1.72 -11.80 31.01
C ILE A 98 -1.04 -10.44 31.04
N LEU A 99 -0.94 -9.84 32.23
CA LEU A 99 -0.59 -8.44 32.37
C LEU A 99 0.66 -8.30 33.26
N ASN A 100 1.64 -7.54 32.79
CA ASN A 100 2.81 -7.15 33.58
C ASN A 100 3.64 -8.36 34.08
N CYS A 101 3.67 -9.44 33.28
CA CYS A 101 4.31 -10.71 33.64
C CYS A 101 5.66 -10.95 32.98
N ASP A 102 6.59 -11.53 33.73
CA ASP A 102 7.79 -12.17 33.21
C ASP A 102 7.54 -13.66 32.99
N VAL A 103 7.55 -14.04 31.72
CA VAL A 103 7.12 -15.35 31.23
C VAL A 103 8.33 -16.02 30.57
N ASP A 104 8.65 -17.24 30.99
CA ASP A 104 9.68 -18.03 30.34
C ASP A 104 9.16 -18.54 28.99
N ASN A 105 7.99 -19.17 28.95
CA ASN A 105 7.45 -19.72 27.71
C ASN A 105 5.93 -19.56 27.59
N ILE A 106 5.46 -19.20 26.39
CA ILE A 106 4.06 -19.37 25.98
C ILE A 106 4.01 -20.36 24.82
N ILE A 107 3.31 -21.46 24.98
CA ILE A 107 3.25 -22.53 23.99
C ILE A 107 1.80 -22.72 23.57
N PHE A 108 1.52 -22.58 22.27
CA PHE A 108 0.25 -22.94 21.65
C PHE A 108 0.43 -24.24 20.87
N SER A 109 -0.10 -25.34 21.39
CA SER A 109 0.01 -26.69 20.84
C SER A 109 -1.36 -27.34 20.65
N GLY A 110 -1.39 -28.60 20.19
CA GLY A 110 -2.62 -29.30 19.80
C GLY A 110 -3.08 -29.01 18.37
N GLU A 111 -4.35 -29.27 18.08
CA GLU A 111 -4.94 -29.05 16.76
C GLU A 111 -5.39 -27.59 16.58
N ILE A 112 -6.25 -27.11 17.51
CA ILE A 112 -6.84 -25.78 17.46
C ILE A 112 -7.03 -25.23 18.88
N ASN A 113 -6.55 -24.01 19.13
CA ASN A 113 -6.86 -23.25 20.34
C ASN A 113 -7.91 -22.18 20.02
N TYR A 114 -8.96 -22.08 20.84
CA TYR A 114 -10.06 -21.14 20.68
C TYR A 114 -9.98 -20.04 21.75
N ILE A 115 -9.42 -18.89 21.40
CA ILE A 115 -9.18 -17.78 22.32
C ILE A 115 -9.94 -16.57 21.80
N LYS A 116 -11.22 -16.46 22.19
CA LYS A 116 -12.13 -15.44 21.63
C LYS A 116 -11.54 -14.02 21.74
N GLU A 117 -11.00 -13.69 22.91
CA GLU A 117 -10.17 -12.50 23.10
C GLU A 117 -9.03 -12.79 24.07
N SER A 118 -7.78 -12.50 23.67
CA SER A 118 -6.66 -12.40 24.60
C SER A 118 -5.95 -11.07 24.54
N ASN A 119 -5.50 -10.63 25.72
CA ASN A 119 -4.69 -9.44 25.92
C ASN A 119 -3.49 -9.77 26.79
N ILE A 120 -2.33 -9.85 26.15
CA ILE A 120 -1.03 -10.06 26.77
C ILE A 120 -0.30 -8.73 26.68
N SER A 121 -0.08 -8.05 27.80
CA SER A 121 0.43 -6.68 27.74
C SER A 121 1.46 -6.36 28.81
N GLU A 122 2.44 -5.54 28.45
CA GLU A 122 3.51 -5.07 29.36
C GLU A 122 4.32 -6.23 29.97
N CYS A 123 4.42 -7.35 29.24
CA CYS A 123 5.14 -8.56 29.65
C CYS A 123 6.56 -8.61 29.08
N LYS A 124 7.49 -9.22 29.81
CA LYS A 124 8.75 -9.73 29.24
C LYS A 124 8.61 -11.24 29.04
N ILE A 125 8.88 -11.72 27.84
CA ILE A 125 8.62 -13.10 27.45
C ILE A 125 9.91 -13.66 26.86
N LYS A 126 10.45 -14.76 27.38
CA LYS A 126 11.65 -15.34 26.75
C LYS A 126 11.29 -16.01 25.43
N GLY A 127 10.34 -16.94 25.43
CA GLY A 127 9.93 -17.64 24.22
C GLY A 127 8.42 -17.67 24.01
N VAL A 128 8.00 -17.53 22.75
CA VAL A 128 6.65 -17.93 22.31
C VAL A 128 6.79 -19.01 21.26
N THR A 129 6.00 -20.08 21.35
CA THR A 129 5.94 -21.13 20.33
C THR A 129 4.51 -21.30 19.86
N ILE A 130 4.28 -21.21 18.55
CA ILE A 130 2.95 -21.39 17.95
C ILE A 130 3.02 -22.59 17.00
N ASN A 131 2.36 -23.69 17.38
CA ASN A 131 2.38 -24.98 16.67
C ASN A 131 0.97 -25.55 16.42
N SER A 132 -0.07 -24.74 16.62
CA SER A 132 -1.49 -25.09 16.45
C SER A 132 -2.21 -23.97 15.71
N ASN A 133 -3.37 -24.28 15.13
CA ASN A 133 -4.24 -23.24 14.61
C ASN A 133 -4.84 -22.44 15.78
N ILE A 134 -5.06 -21.14 15.55
CA ILE A 134 -5.63 -20.26 16.56
C ILE A 134 -6.88 -19.60 16.00
N GLU A 135 -7.98 -19.77 16.73
CA GLU A 135 -9.26 -19.11 16.48
C GLU A 135 -9.48 -18.05 17.57
N GLY A 136 -9.91 -16.85 17.17
CA GLY A 136 -10.13 -15.71 18.08
C GLY A 136 -8.91 -14.79 18.30
N ASP A 137 -9.18 -13.59 18.83
CA ASP A 137 -8.23 -12.48 18.80
C ASP A 137 -7.05 -12.69 19.77
N VAL A 138 -5.82 -12.58 19.25
CA VAL A 138 -4.60 -12.62 20.07
C VAL A 138 -3.86 -11.29 20.00
N LYS A 139 -3.67 -10.67 21.17
CA LYS A 139 -3.05 -9.35 21.28
C LYS A 139 -1.84 -9.39 22.21
N PHE A 140 -0.68 -9.09 21.67
CA PHE A 140 0.54 -8.72 22.39
C PHE A 140 0.72 -7.20 22.28
N GLN A 141 0.84 -6.51 23.41
CA GLN A 141 0.98 -5.06 23.45
C GLN A 141 2.06 -4.64 24.43
N LYS A 142 3.05 -3.86 23.96
CA LYS A 142 4.19 -3.42 24.80
C LYS A 142 4.96 -4.58 25.44
N CYS A 143 5.06 -5.69 24.74
CA CYS A 143 5.79 -6.85 25.21
C CYS A 143 7.24 -6.82 24.71
N ILE A 144 8.16 -7.31 25.53
CA ILE A 144 9.56 -7.52 25.13
C ILE A 144 9.78 -9.02 25.04
N PHE A 145 10.30 -9.49 23.90
CA PHE A 145 10.56 -10.89 23.63
C PHE A 145 12.06 -11.14 23.51
N GLU A 146 12.56 -12.21 24.13
CA GLU A 146 13.88 -12.72 23.75
C GLU A 146 13.77 -13.34 22.35
N ASP A 147 12.86 -14.29 22.13
CA ASP A 147 12.52 -14.81 20.81
C ASP A 147 11.02 -15.01 20.59
N PHE A 148 10.61 -15.08 19.32
CA PHE A 148 9.22 -15.33 18.95
C PHE A 148 9.15 -16.39 17.85
N ASN A 149 8.70 -17.58 18.23
CA ASN A 149 8.53 -18.75 17.39
C ASN A 149 9.83 -19.16 16.68
N LYS A 150 10.99 -18.95 17.33
CA LYS A 150 12.34 -19.16 16.77
C LYS A 150 12.49 -20.47 16.00
N TYR A 151 11.98 -21.56 16.56
CA TYR A 151 11.93 -22.89 15.95
C TYR A 151 10.54 -23.14 15.35
N ASN A 152 10.27 -22.54 14.18
CA ASN A 152 9.03 -22.75 13.44
C ASN A 152 8.82 -24.25 13.14
N SER A 153 7.61 -24.75 13.36
CA SER A 153 7.28 -26.17 13.18
C SER A 153 7.29 -26.65 11.73
N GLY A 154 7.44 -25.75 10.76
CA GLY A 154 7.31 -26.03 9.33
C GLY A 154 5.86 -26.32 8.89
N LYS A 155 4.90 -26.31 9.82
CA LYS A 155 3.48 -26.54 9.55
C LYS A 155 2.84 -25.26 9.03
N ASN A 156 1.79 -25.42 8.22
CA ASN A 156 0.91 -24.31 7.89
C ASN A 156 0.01 -24.03 9.09
N ILE A 157 0.10 -22.83 9.65
CA ILE A 157 -0.67 -22.42 10.83
C ILE A 157 -1.74 -21.44 10.38
N LYS A 158 -3.00 -21.74 10.68
CA LYS A 158 -4.13 -20.83 10.42
C LYS A 158 -4.40 -19.96 11.64
N PHE A 159 -4.57 -18.67 11.39
CA PHE A 159 -5.01 -17.68 12.36
C PHE A 159 -6.38 -17.13 11.92
N GLY A 160 -7.45 -17.64 12.51
CA GLY A 160 -8.83 -17.37 12.10
C GLY A 160 -9.37 -16.00 12.52
N ALA A 161 -8.61 -15.20 13.28
CA ALA A 161 -9.04 -13.90 13.82
C ALA A 161 -7.88 -12.89 13.86
N ASN A 162 -8.07 -11.73 14.52
CA ASN A 162 -7.09 -10.66 14.47
C ASN A 162 -5.83 -11.03 15.29
N PHE A 163 -4.67 -10.72 14.73
CA PHE A 163 -3.38 -10.85 15.42
C PHE A 163 -2.77 -9.46 15.63
N VAL A 164 -2.53 -9.09 16.88
CA VAL A 164 -1.95 -7.79 17.25
C VAL A 164 -0.62 -8.03 17.98
N PHE A 165 0.43 -7.38 17.51
CA PHE A 165 1.78 -7.41 18.03
C PHE A 165 2.33 -5.98 18.04
N ASP A 166 1.67 -5.09 18.77
CA ASP A 166 1.90 -3.65 18.70
C ASP A 166 2.83 -3.19 19.84
N PHE A 167 3.67 -2.19 19.56
CA PHE A 167 4.62 -1.59 20.51
C PHE A 167 5.58 -2.61 21.14
N CYS A 168 5.83 -3.73 20.47
CA CYS A 168 6.61 -4.83 20.99
C CYS A 168 8.07 -4.74 20.54
N GLU A 169 8.98 -5.35 21.30
CA GLU A 169 10.39 -5.45 20.94
C GLU A 169 10.84 -6.91 20.96
N THR A 170 11.58 -7.38 19.96
CA THR A 170 12.15 -8.74 19.93
C THR A 170 13.67 -8.69 19.80
N GLU A 171 14.39 -9.36 20.70
CA GLU A 171 15.86 -9.38 20.72
C GLU A 171 16.44 -10.33 19.67
N ASP A 172 15.86 -11.52 19.52
CA ASP A 172 16.28 -12.58 18.62
C ASP A 172 15.25 -12.81 17.50
N ILE A 173 15.37 -13.94 16.79
CA ILE A 173 14.60 -14.27 15.59
C ILE A 173 13.10 -14.30 15.87
N THR A 174 12.34 -13.67 14.97
CA THR A 174 10.88 -13.82 14.88
C THR A 174 10.53 -14.64 13.63
N ASN A 175 9.78 -15.73 13.78
CA ASN A 175 9.48 -16.61 12.66
C ASN A 175 7.99 -16.89 12.53
N LEU A 176 7.39 -16.29 11.52
CA LEU A 176 5.98 -16.40 11.15
C LEU A 176 5.85 -16.96 9.73
N MET A 177 6.73 -17.89 9.34
CA MET A 177 6.67 -18.58 8.04
C MET A 177 5.50 -19.56 7.98
N ASN A 178 4.86 -19.66 6.82
CA ASN A 178 3.71 -20.52 6.54
C ASN A 178 2.48 -20.22 7.43
N PHE A 179 2.26 -18.95 7.79
CA PHE A 179 1.06 -18.53 8.50
C PHE A 179 -0.01 -18.07 7.52
N ASP A 180 -1.23 -18.58 7.68
CA ASP A 180 -2.43 -18.14 6.97
C ASP A 180 -3.26 -17.25 7.91
N PHE A 181 -3.09 -15.94 7.81
CA PHE A 181 -3.86 -14.95 8.56
C PHE A 181 -5.15 -14.61 7.82
N GLU A 182 -6.29 -15.01 8.39
CA GLU A 182 -7.60 -14.80 7.77
C GLU A 182 -8.17 -13.40 8.00
N ASN A 183 -7.71 -12.72 9.04
CA ASN A 183 -8.18 -11.41 9.48
C ASN A 183 -7.01 -10.42 9.65
N ARG A 184 -7.29 -9.24 10.22
CA ARG A 184 -6.31 -8.15 10.29
C ARG A 184 -5.12 -8.50 11.16
N VAL A 185 -3.95 -8.06 10.71
CA VAL A 185 -2.69 -8.24 11.42
C VAL A 185 -2.04 -6.89 11.70
N SER A 186 -1.51 -6.69 12.90
CA SER A 186 -0.88 -5.43 13.31
C SER A 186 0.45 -5.70 14.00
N PHE A 187 1.50 -5.00 13.56
CA PHE A 187 2.84 -4.99 14.15
C PHE A 187 3.27 -3.58 14.55
N LYS A 188 2.34 -2.63 14.70
CA LYS A 188 2.64 -1.19 14.67
C LYS A 188 3.61 -0.80 15.76
N MET A 189 4.54 0.08 15.41
CA MET A 189 5.53 0.66 16.32
C MET A 189 6.35 -0.41 17.06
N SER A 190 6.52 -1.59 16.45
CA SER A 190 7.31 -2.68 16.99
C SER A 190 8.72 -2.70 16.41
N LYS A 191 9.66 -3.21 17.20
CA LYS A 191 11.08 -3.25 16.87
C LYS A 191 11.61 -4.68 16.86
N PHE A 192 12.26 -5.06 15.77
CA PHE A 192 12.87 -6.38 15.59
C PHE A 192 14.39 -6.23 15.47
N LYS A 193 15.12 -6.63 16.51
CA LYS A 193 16.59 -6.52 16.57
C LYS A 193 17.33 -7.61 15.78
N ASN A 194 16.66 -8.73 15.52
CA ASN A 194 17.17 -9.80 14.65
C ASN A 194 16.27 -10.01 13.43
N ASN A 195 16.52 -11.08 12.66
CA ASN A 195 15.76 -11.36 11.45
C ASN A 195 14.31 -11.74 11.78
N ILE A 196 13.39 -11.26 10.92
CA ILE A 196 11.99 -11.69 10.90
C ILE A 196 11.64 -12.36 9.58
N TYR A 197 10.88 -13.46 9.65
CA TYR A 197 10.52 -14.27 8.48
C TYR A 197 9.01 -14.44 8.37
N PHE A 198 8.45 -14.07 7.21
CA PHE A 198 7.06 -14.23 6.80
C PHE A 198 6.95 -15.10 5.53
N ASN A 199 7.95 -15.96 5.29
CA ASN A 199 8.06 -16.71 4.05
C ASN A 199 6.83 -17.58 3.82
N ASN A 200 6.30 -17.54 2.59
CA ASN A 200 5.10 -18.27 2.15
C ASN A 200 3.85 -18.05 3.01
N SER A 201 3.82 -16.99 3.82
CA SER A 201 2.64 -16.65 4.62
C SER A 201 1.59 -15.94 3.75
N TYR A 202 0.33 -16.05 4.14
CA TYR A 202 -0.80 -15.45 3.45
C TYR A 202 -1.56 -14.51 4.36
N PHE A 203 -1.60 -13.23 3.99
CA PHE A 203 -2.42 -12.21 4.62
C PHE A 203 -3.68 -11.94 3.76
N LYS A 204 -4.82 -12.49 4.19
CA LYS A 204 -6.11 -12.33 3.48
C LYS A 204 -6.76 -10.95 3.74
N ASP A 205 -6.47 -10.33 4.88
CA ASP A 205 -6.91 -8.98 5.23
C ASP A 205 -5.72 -8.00 5.35
N TYR A 206 -6.00 -6.77 5.79
CA TYR A 206 -5.04 -5.68 5.94
C TYR A 206 -4.00 -5.99 7.02
N VAL A 207 -2.74 -5.71 6.70
CA VAL A 207 -1.61 -5.84 7.63
C VAL A 207 -0.88 -4.52 7.82
N ASP A 208 -0.57 -4.19 9.06
CA ASP A 208 0.00 -2.90 9.44
C ASP A 208 1.39 -3.03 10.09
N PHE A 209 2.42 -2.51 9.40
CA PHE A 209 3.81 -2.39 9.87
C PHE A 209 4.20 -0.93 10.13
N HIS A 210 3.22 -0.04 10.33
CA HIS A 210 3.47 1.39 10.57
C HIS A 210 4.50 1.63 11.67
N GLU A 211 5.49 2.47 11.38
CA GLU A 211 6.55 2.85 12.33
C GLU A 211 7.33 1.65 12.93
N CYS A 212 7.35 0.50 12.23
CA CYS A 212 8.21 -0.62 12.60
C CYS A 212 9.69 -0.31 12.37
N GLU A 213 10.56 -0.89 13.20
CA GLU A 213 12.01 -0.85 13.01
C GLU A 213 12.56 -2.27 12.83
N PHE A 214 13.16 -2.55 11.68
CA PHE A 214 13.83 -3.82 11.39
C PHE A 214 15.34 -3.61 11.36
N GLU A 215 16.06 -4.08 12.38
CA GLU A 215 17.50 -3.89 12.49
C GLU A 215 18.29 -4.80 11.55
N LYS A 216 17.80 -6.03 11.33
CA LYS A 216 18.35 -6.99 10.37
C LYS A 216 17.35 -7.33 9.26
N THR A 217 17.35 -8.57 8.77
CA THR A 217 16.58 -8.95 7.59
C THR A 217 15.10 -9.07 7.91
N ALA A 218 14.26 -8.38 7.14
CA ALA A 218 12.82 -8.64 7.10
C ALA A 218 12.48 -9.38 5.81
N CYS A 219 12.08 -10.65 5.93
CA CYS A 219 11.90 -11.54 4.80
C CYS A 219 10.43 -11.85 4.53
N PHE A 220 9.96 -11.42 3.37
CA PHE A 220 8.62 -11.60 2.82
C PHE A 220 8.64 -12.46 1.54
N TYR A 221 9.61 -13.37 1.44
CA TYR A 221 9.75 -14.22 0.27
C TYR A 221 8.49 -15.08 0.05
N GLY A 222 7.90 -15.04 -1.15
CA GLY A 222 6.73 -15.86 -1.48
C GLY A 222 5.46 -15.51 -0.71
N VAL A 223 5.44 -14.40 0.05
CA VAL A 223 4.25 -13.96 0.79
C VAL A 223 3.12 -13.61 -0.17
N THR A 224 1.87 -13.85 0.22
CA THR A 224 0.71 -13.36 -0.51
C THR A 224 -0.05 -12.33 0.31
N PHE A 225 -0.39 -11.19 -0.30
CA PHE A 225 -1.21 -10.13 0.27
C PHE A 225 -2.42 -9.85 -0.63
N ASP A 226 -3.63 -10.01 -0.09
CA ASP A 226 -4.86 -9.63 -0.82
C ASP A 226 -5.15 -8.11 -0.70
N LYS A 227 -4.70 -7.48 0.40
CA LYS A 227 -4.77 -6.03 0.65
C LYS A 227 -3.38 -5.42 0.79
N THR A 228 -3.22 -4.11 0.57
CA THR A 228 -1.88 -3.50 0.51
C THR A 228 -1.37 -3.48 1.94
N PRO A 229 -0.20 -4.05 2.22
CA PRO A 229 0.42 -3.93 3.53
C PRO A 229 0.88 -2.48 3.76
N ASN A 230 0.69 -1.97 4.97
CA ASN A 230 1.13 -0.64 5.34
C ASN A 230 2.55 -0.65 5.93
N PHE A 231 3.50 -0.10 5.19
CA PHE A 231 4.89 0.11 5.60
C PHE A 231 5.21 1.61 5.81
N SER A 232 4.20 2.43 6.09
CA SER A 232 4.42 3.87 6.32
C SER A 232 5.33 4.10 7.53
N GLN A 233 6.33 4.96 7.34
CA GLN A 233 7.34 5.28 8.35
C GLN A 233 8.13 4.07 8.90
N THR A 234 8.08 2.92 8.23
CA THR A 234 8.90 1.76 8.59
C THR A 234 10.38 2.03 8.28
N ILE A 235 11.27 1.62 9.17
CA ILE A 235 12.71 1.74 9.03
C ILE A 235 13.31 0.35 8.82
N PHE A 236 13.92 0.13 7.65
CA PHE A 236 14.72 -1.06 7.36
C PHE A 236 16.21 -0.69 7.43
N LYS A 237 16.89 -1.09 8.51
CA LYS A 237 18.35 -0.96 8.61
C LYS A 237 19.07 -2.12 7.93
N GLY A 238 18.50 -3.32 8.03
CA GLY A 238 18.95 -4.51 7.32
C GLY A 238 18.28 -4.69 5.96
N ASN A 239 18.37 -5.91 5.41
CA ASN A 239 17.81 -6.22 4.11
C ASN A 239 16.27 -6.42 4.16
N LEU A 240 15.55 -5.95 3.16
CA LEU A 240 14.15 -6.27 2.93
C LEU A 240 14.08 -7.23 1.74
N ASN A 241 13.64 -8.47 1.96
CA ASN A 241 13.44 -9.43 0.88
C ASN A 241 11.94 -9.52 0.57
N ILE A 242 11.54 -9.14 -0.65
CA ILE A 242 10.15 -9.25 -1.14
C ILE A 242 10.08 -10.02 -2.47
N VAL A 243 11.10 -10.84 -2.76
CA VAL A 243 11.14 -11.65 -3.98
C VAL A 243 9.97 -12.64 -3.96
N ASN A 244 9.28 -12.77 -5.09
CA ASN A 244 8.07 -13.59 -5.24
C ASN A 244 6.91 -13.21 -4.30
N ALA A 245 6.94 -12.02 -3.68
CA ALA A 245 5.78 -11.51 -2.96
C ALA A 245 4.64 -11.25 -3.96
N ASN A 246 3.49 -11.90 -3.76
CA ASN A 246 2.30 -11.68 -4.56
C ASN A 246 1.42 -10.62 -3.90
N LEU A 247 1.26 -9.48 -4.58
CA LEU A 247 0.35 -8.41 -4.20
C LEU A 247 -0.81 -8.42 -5.18
N ASN A 248 -1.96 -8.96 -4.78
CA ASN A 248 -3.18 -9.00 -5.59
C ASN A 248 -3.81 -7.59 -5.69
N PHE A 249 -3.16 -6.69 -6.41
CA PHE A 249 -3.54 -5.28 -6.56
C PHE A 249 -4.04 -4.95 -7.97
N ASP A 250 -5.34 -4.75 -8.13
CA ASP A 250 -5.88 -4.03 -9.29
C ASP A 250 -5.77 -2.52 -9.06
N PHE A 251 -5.11 -1.82 -9.99
CA PHE A 251 -4.95 -0.38 -9.97
C PHE A 251 -6.30 0.37 -9.91
N LYS A 252 -7.34 -0.13 -10.59
CA LYS A 252 -8.68 0.48 -10.57
C LYS A 252 -9.33 0.41 -9.17
N SER A 253 -8.85 -0.50 -8.32
CA SER A 253 -9.29 -0.66 -6.93
C SER A 253 -8.51 0.21 -5.94
N LEU A 254 -7.38 0.81 -6.31
CA LEU A 254 -6.49 1.48 -5.34
C LEU A 254 -7.14 2.71 -4.67
N GLU A 255 -7.83 3.55 -5.44
CA GLU A 255 -8.57 4.70 -4.90
C GLU A 255 -9.66 4.25 -3.93
N ASN A 256 -10.47 3.28 -4.33
CA ASN A 256 -11.51 2.69 -3.48
C ASN A 256 -10.92 2.08 -2.20
N LYS A 257 -9.80 1.35 -2.31
CA LYS A 257 -9.11 0.74 -1.15
C LYS A 257 -8.58 1.79 -0.18
N ILE A 258 -7.98 2.88 -0.68
CA ILE A 258 -7.53 4.00 0.17
C ILE A 258 -8.73 4.66 0.86
N GLU A 259 -9.84 4.85 0.15
CA GLU A 259 -11.08 5.36 0.74
C GLU A 259 -11.70 4.41 1.78
N GLU A 260 -11.71 3.11 1.52
CA GLU A 260 -12.22 2.07 2.42
C GLU A 260 -11.42 2.05 3.72
N GLU A 261 -10.09 2.09 3.66
CA GLU A 261 -9.23 2.17 4.85
C GLU A 261 -9.42 3.49 5.60
N TYR A 262 -9.54 4.62 4.88
CA TYR A 262 -9.88 5.91 5.47
C TYR A 262 -11.24 5.87 6.20
N LYS A 263 -12.27 5.27 5.59
CA LYS A 263 -13.60 5.12 6.19
C LYS A 263 -13.53 4.20 7.39
N ALA A 264 -12.93 3.01 7.27
CA ALA A 264 -12.80 2.04 8.35
C ALA A 264 -12.10 2.64 9.58
N TYR A 265 -10.98 3.34 9.40
CA TYR A 265 -10.26 4.00 10.49
C TYR A 265 -11.13 5.04 11.21
N ASN A 266 -11.82 5.90 10.45
CA ASN A 266 -12.64 6.96 11.04
C ASN A 266 -13.98 6.44 11.60
N HIS A 267 -14.50 5.31 11.12
CA HIS A 267 -15.74 4.68 11.60
C HIS A 267 -15.52 3.89 12.89
N ILE A 268 -14.35 3.26 13.08
CA ILE A 268 -13.95 2.59 14.34
C ILE A 268 -13.95 3.57 15.53
N LYS A 269 -13.69 4.86 15.27
CA LYS A 269 -13.66 5.90 16.31
C LYS A 269 -15.04 6.31 16.84
N HIS A 270 -16.13 5.90 16.19
CA HIS A 270 -17.51 6.28 16.52
C HIS A 270 -18.30 5.21 17.31
N ASN A 271 -17.68 4.09 17.70
CA ASN A 271 -18.36 3.04 18.49
C ASN A 271 -17.98 3.14 19.98
N ASP A 272 -18.96 3.45 20.83
CA ASP A 272 -18.83 3.99 22.21
C ASP A 272 -18.34 3.02 23.32
N ASN A 273 -17.61 1.94 23.01
CA ASN A 273 -17.14 0.97 24.02
C ASN A 273 -15.65 1.07 24.40
N LEU A 274 -15.08 2.28 24.44
CA LEU A 274 -13.63 2.50 24.56
C LEU A 274 -13.17 3.30 25.81
N CYS A 275 -13.60 2.91 27.01
CA CYS A 275 -13.07 3.48 28.26
C CYS A 275 -11.57 3.14 28.46
N TYR A 276 -11.16 1.93 28.10
CA TYR A 276 -9.77 1.47 28.27
C TYR A 276 -8.81 2.12 27.26
N ILE A 277 -9.22 2.24 26.00
CA ILE A 277 -8.42 2.87 24.94
C ILE A 277 -8.32 4.38 25.14
N LYS A 278 -9.36 5.06 25.68
CA LYS A 278 -9.23 6.48 26.08
C LYS A 278 -8.15 6.66 27.15
N ARG A 279 -8.07 5.76 28.13
CA ARG A 279 -7.06 5.82 29.20
C ARG A 279 -5.65 5.54 28.67
N PHE A 280 -5.52 4.59 27.74
CA PHE A 280 -4.29 4.27 27.02
C PHE A 280 -3.80 5.41 26.11
N PHE A 281 -4.69 6.01 25.32
CA PHE A 281 -4.36 7.16 24.46
C PHE A 281 -3.97 8.40 25.28
N LYS A 282 -4.58 8.61 26.46
CA LYS A 282 -4.22 9.70 27.37
C LYS A 282 -2.79 9.57 27.89
N TYR A 283 -2.39 8.35 28.22
CA TYR A 283 -1.02 8.05 28.62
C TYR A 283 -0.05 8.18 27.45
N LEU A 284 -0.40 7.65 26.27
CA LEU A 284 0.37 7.78 25.02
C LEU A 284 0.64 9.26 24.69
N LEU A 285 -0.38 10.12 24.75
CA LEU A 285 -0.23 11.55 24.48
C LEU A 285 0.62 12.28 25.53
N SER A 286 0.60 11.84 26.79
CA SER A 286 1.46 12.42 27.84
C SER A 286 2.94 12.15 27.60
N LEU A 287 3.29 11.04 26.92
CA LEU A 287 4.68 10.71 26.57
C LEU A 287 5.21 11.60 25.42
N PHE A 288 4.33 12.20 24.62
CA PHE A 288 4.68 13.04 23.47
C PHE A 288 4.35 14.53 23.67
N ASN A 289 4.04 14.98 24.91
CA ASN A 289 3.63 16.36 25.23
C ASN A 289 2.47 16.90 24.35
N LYS A 290 1.49 16.04 24.01
CA LYS A 290 0.28 16.44 23.27
C LYS A 290 -0.96 16.37 24.18
N THR A 291 -1.94 17.23 23.97
CA THR A 291 -3.16 17.29 24.79
C THR A 291 -4.26 16.34 24.29
N PHE A 292 -4.98 15.68 25.22
CA PHE A 292 -6.02 14.67 24.91
C PHE A 292 -7.14 15.19 23.99
N GLU A 293 -7.47 16.47 24.08
CA GLU A 293 -8.46 17.15 23.22
C GLU A 293 -8.02 17.25 21.74
N ASP A 294 -6.71 17.26 21.45
CA ASP A 294 -6.20 17.29 20.07
C ASP A 294 -6.38 15.94 19.35
N ALA A 295 -6.34 14.83 20.11
CA ALA A 295 -6.46 13.48 19.57
C ALA A 295 -7.91 13.07 19.30
N GLU A 296 -8.87 13.53 20.11
CA GLU A 296 -10.30 13.21 19.93
C GLU A 296 -10.84 13.82 18.63
N LYS A 297 -10.37 15.02 18.26
CA LYS A 297 -10.75 15.76 17.05
C LYS A 297 -9.94 15.43 15.79
N TYR A 298 -8.85 14.65 15.89
CA TYR A 298 -8.01 14.30 14.76
C TYR A 298 -8.62 13.15 13.94
N GLN A 299 -9.39 13.50 12.91
CA GLN A 299 -9.61 12.60 11.77
C GLN A 299 -8.36 12.70 10.89
N LYS A 300 -7.68 11.57 10.66
CA LYS A 300 -6.60 11.52 9.66
C LYS A 300 -7.23 11.85 8.31
N PRO A 301 -6.81 12.92 7.61
CA PRO A 301 -7.46 13.31 6.37
C PRO A 301 -7.05 12.32 5.25
N LEU A 302 -7.87 12.16 4.22
CA LEU A 302 -7.58 11.28 3.07
C LEU A 302 -6.16 11.43 2.45
N PRO A 303 -5.57 12.63 2.34
CA PRO A 303 -4.19 12.77 1.86
C PRO A 303 -3.17 12.03 2.71
N HIS A 304 -3.41 11.87 4.02
CA HIS A 304 -2.53 11.13 4.92
C HIS A 304 -2.51 9.65 4.54
N PHE A 305 -3.68 9.03 4.35
CA PHE A 305 -3.76 7.64 3.91
C PHE A 305 -3.13 7.44 2.53
N ALA A 306 -3.39 8.35 1.59
CA ALA A 306 -2.72 8.31 0.29
C ALA A 306 -1.19 8.37 0.42
N ASN A 307 -0.67 9.19 1.35
CA ASN A 307 0.76 9.25 1.62
C ASN A 307 1.30 7.95 2.26
N ASP A 308 0.57 7.33 3.18
CA ASP A 308 0.99 6.08 3.83
C ASP A 308 1.13 4.93 2.80
N PHE A 309 0.17 4.81 1.89
CA PHE A 309 0.24 3.87 0.76
C PHE A 309 1.40 4.22 -0.18
N ARG A 310 1.61 5.51 -0.48
CA ARG A 310 2.72 5.99 -1.31
C ARG A 310 4.07 5.59 -0.73
N ASP A 311 4.25 5.72 0.58
CA ASP A 311 5.48 5.34 1.28
C ASP A 311 5.73 3.82 1.17
N SER A 312 4.68 3.02 1.32
CA SER A 312 4.74 1.57 1.16
C SER A 312 5.17 1.16 -0.26
N PHE A 313 4.56 1.76 -1.29
CA PHE A 313 4.95 1.49 -2.68
C PHE A 313 6.36 1.98 -3.02
N ARG A 314 6.81 3.08 -2.41
CA ARG A 314 8.18 3.58 -2.57
C ARG A 314 9.19 2.57 -2.00
N ILE A 315 8.90 1.96 -0.86
CA ILE A 315 9.72 0.91 -0.27
C ILE A 315 9.81 -0.29 -1.22
N PHE A 316 8.67 -0.84 -1.66
CA PHE A 316 8.63 -1.96 -2.59
C PHE A 316 9.40 -1.71 -3.89
N LYS A 317 9.16 -0.55 -4.53
CA LYS A 317 9.87 -0.14 -5.73
C LYS A 317 11.39 -0.12 -5.50
N ASN A 318 11.86 0.54 -4.45
CA ASN A 318 13.29 0.69 -4.20
C ASN A 318 13.97 -0.65 -3.91
N THR A 319 13.28 -1.56 -3.19
CA THR A 319 13.79 -2.91 -2.93
C THR A 319 13.87 -3.73 -4.20
N LEU A 320 12.82 -3.76 -5.03
CA LEU A 320 12.83 -4.52 -6.29
C LEU A 320 13.86 -4.00 -7.29
N ILE A 321 14.15 -2.70 -7.29
CA ILE A 321 15.26 -2.14 -8.09
C ILE A 321 16.61 -2.69 -7.61
N LYS A 322 16.83 -2.82 -6.30
CA LYS A 322 18.07 -3.42 -5.76
C LYS A 322 18.19 -4.90 -6.12
N ASP A 323 17.07 -5.62 -6.17
CA ASP A 323 17.02 -7.04 -6.52
C ASP A 323 17.00 -7.30 -8.05
N ASN A 324 17.21 -6.27 -8.89
CA ASN A 324 17.14 -6.34 -10.35
C ASN A 324 15.76 -6.79 -10.92
N ASN A 325 14.69 -6.74 -10.13
CA ASN A 325 13.32 -7.00 -10.60
C ASN A 325 12.65 -5.70 -11.09
N LEU A 326 13.06 -5.27 -12.28
CA LEU A 326 12.68 -3.96 -12.85
C LEU A 326 11.22 -3.92 -13.34
N LEU A 327 10.67 -5.06 -13.75
CA LEU A 327 9.28 -5.17 -14.20
C LEU A 327 8.31 -4.88 -13.06
N ASP A 328 8.49 -5.56 -11.92
CA ASP A 328 7.61 -5.35 -10.76
C ASP A 328 7.88 -3.99 -10.11
N ALA A 329 9.13 -3.53 -10.06
CA ALA A 329 9.44 -2.17 -9.61
C ALA A 329 8.70 -1.08 -10.41
N SER A 330 8.55 -1.26 -11.72
CA SER A 330 7.81 -0.33 -12.58
C SER A 330 6.32 -0.26 -12.21
N LYS A 331 5.70 -1.41 -11.86
CA LYS A 331 4.31 -1.47 -11.37
C LYS A 331 4.15 -0.69 -10.07
N PHE A 332 5.04 -0.86 -9.09
CA PHE A 332 4.97 -0.13 -7.82
C PHE A 332 5.27 1.35 -7.96
N HIS A 333 6.17 1.72 -8.88
CA HIS A 333 6.42 3.13 -9.20
C HIS A 333 5.17 3.82 -9.77
N ARG A 334 4.39 3.11 -10.58
CA ARG A 334 3.08 3.60 -11.04
C ARG A 334 2.14 3.83 -9.86
N CYS A 335 1.99 2.86 -8.96
CA CYS A 335 1.15 3.00 -7.76
C CYS A 335 1.58 4.19 -6.87
N GLU A 336 2.88 4.38 -6.67
CA GLU A 336 3.46 5.53 -5.96
C GLU A 336 3.00 6.88 -6.58
N LEU A 337 3.01 6.99 -7.90
CA LEU A 337 2.60 8.20 -8.61
C LEU A 337 1.08 8.45 -8.53
N TYR A 338 0.27 7.39 -8.58
CA TYR A 338 -1.17 7.52 -8.39
C TYR A 338 -1.55 7.93 -6.96
N CYS A 339 -0.90 7.38 -5.95
CA CYS A 339 -1.06 7.87 -4.58
C CYS A 339 -0.68 9.35 -4.47
N LYS A 340 0.34 9.81 -5.21
CA LYS A 340 0.69 11.22 -5.27
C LYS A 340 -0.40 12.08 -5.93
N GLU A 341 -1.05 11.60 -6.99
CA GLU A 341 -2.20 12.28 -7.60
C GLU A 341 -3.34 12.44 -6.59
N LEU A 342 -3.71 11.37 -5.88
CA LEU A 342 -4.75 11.38 -4.85
C LEU A 342 -4.41 12.29 -3.67
N GLU A 343 -3.15 12.26 -3.20
CA GLU A 343 -2.63 13.17 -2.17
C GLU A 343 -2.80 14.63 -2.60
N LEU A 344 -2.43 14.98 -3.83
CA LEU A 344 -2.56 16.34 -4.37
C LEU A 344 -4.02 16.75 -4.61
N ASP A 345 -4.91 15.80 -4.92
CA ASP A 345 -6.32 16.04 -5.14
C ASP A 345 -7.06 16.38 -3.86
N SER A 346 -6.76 15.64 -2.80
CA SER A 346 -7.39 15.75 -1.48
C SER A 346 -6.80 16.87 -0.59
N LYS A 347 -5.69 17.50 -0.98
CA LYS A 347 -5.13 18.68 -0.26
C LYS A 347 -6.10 19.87 -0.25
N LYS A 348 -6.37 20.42 0.93
CA LYS A 348 -7.25 21.59 1.15
C LYS A 348 -6.71 22.87 0.50
N THR A 349 -5.42 23.17 0.68
CA THR A 349 -4.75 24.34 0.07
C THR A 349 -3.67 23.84 -0.89
N LYS A 350 -3.62 24.42 -2.10
CA LYS A 350 -2.71 23.99 -3.17
C LYS A 350 -1.80 25.13 -3.59
N THR A 351 -0.49 24.93 -3.49
CA THR A 351 0.51 25.88 -3.96
C THR A 351 0.59 25.88 -5.48
N LEU A 352 1.26 26.88 -6.08
CA LEU A 352 1.53 26.88 -7.53
C LEU A 352 2.34 25.64 -7.94
N LYS A 353 3.29 25.23 -7.11
CA LYS A 353 4.07 24.00 -7.32
C LYS A 353 3.18 22.77 -7.37
N ASP A 354 2.25 22.61 -6.42
CA ASP A 354 1.30 21.48 -6.39
C ASP A 354 0.43 21.45 -7.65
N LYS A 355 -0.02 22.61 -8.13
CA LYS A 355 -0.82 22.71 -9.37
C LYS A 355 -0.01 22.26 -10.59
N VAL A 356 1.25 22.72 -10.72
CA VAL A 356 2.14 22.32 -11.82
C VAL A 356 2.45 20.83 -11.77
N GLU A 357 2.78 20.30 -10.58
CA GLU A 357 3.06 18.87 -10.39
C GLU A 357 1.85 18.00 -10.74
N LYS A 358 0.65 18.41 -10.32
CA LYS A 358 -0.60 17.72 -10.70
C LYS A 358 -0.81 17.71 -12.22
N TRP A 359 -0.62 18.84 -12.89
CA TRP A 359 -0.74 18.92 -14.35
C TRP A 359 0.27 18.01 -15.05
N GLN A 360 1.50 17.97 -14.56
CA GLN A 360 2.55 17.09 -15.06
C GLN A 360 2.18 15.61 -14.89
N LEU A 361 1.72 15.19 -13.71
CA LEU A 361 1.28 13.82 -13.44
C LEU A 361 0.11 13.42 -14.34
N TRP A 362 -0.91 14.28 -14.43
CA TRP A 362 -2.07 14.06 -15.28
C TRP A 362 -1.67 13.85 -16.75
N PHE A 363 -0.72 14.66 -17.24
CA PHE A 363 -0.23 14.54 -18.61
C PHE A 363 0.48 13.21 -18.85
N TYR A 364 1.40 12.82 -17.96
CA TYR A 364 2.08 11.52 -18.07
C TYR A 364 1.13 10.32 -17.96
N ARG A 365 0.13 10.41 -17.09
CA ARG A 365 -0.92 9.40 -16.97
C ARG A 365 -1.65 9.20 -18.29
N LYS A 366 -2.05 10.29 -18.94
CA LYS A 366 -2.78 10.20 -20.21
C LYS A 366 -1.90 9.82 -21.39
N LEU A 367 -0.65 10.27 -21.44
CA LEU A 367 0.23 9.92 -22.56
C LEU A 367 0.73 8.47 -22.51
N CYS A 368 1.14 7.97 -21.35
CA CYS A 368 1.95 6.75 -21.24
C CYS A 368 1.71 5.94 -19.96
N ASP A 369 0.61 6.25 -19.24
CA ASP A 369 0.27 5.62 -17.96
C ASP A 369 1.45 5.63 -16.96
N HIS A 370 2.05 6.80 -16.78
CA HIS A 370 3.25 7.01 -15.95
C HIS A 370 4.48 6.20 -16.39
N HIS A 371 4.69 6.07 -17.71
CA HIS A 371 5.78 5.33 -18.32
C HIS A 371 5.73 3.81 -18.08
N THR A 372 4.52 3.25 -17.98
CA THR A 372 4.33 1.80 -17.88
C THR A 372 3.75 1.19 -19.15
N ASP A 373 2.98 1.94 -19.94
CA ASP A 373 2.34 1.42 -21.15
C ASP A 373 3.04 1.94 -22.42
N ILE A 374 3.80 1.05 -23.07
CA ILE A 374 4.49 1.35 -24.35
C ILE A 374 3.49 1.68 -25.45
N LEU A 375 2.40 0.91 -25.55
CA LEU A 375 1.43 1.02 -26.63
C LEU A 375 0.67 2.35 -26.51
N GLN A 376 0.25 2.71 -25.30
CA GLN A 376 -0.38 4.00 -25.03
C GLN A 376 0.57 5.17 -25.35
N SER A 377 1.86 5.04 -25.00
CA SER A 377 2.87 6.05 -25.33
C SER A 377 3.09 6.17 -26.84
N PHE A 378 3.08 5.07 -27.58
CA PHE A 378 3.20 5.06 -29.04
C PHE A 378 1.97 5.68 -29.72
N HIS A 379 0.77 5.33 -29.27
CA HIS A 379 -0.47 5.93 -29.74
C HIS A 379 -0.50 7.45 -29.55
N SER A 380 0.02 7.92 -28.41
CA SER A 380 0.16 9.35 -28.14
C SER A 380 1.14 10.04 -29.08
N LEU A 381 2.25 9.37 -29.43
CA LEU A 381 3.20 9.87 -30.42
C LEU A 381 2.54 10.00 -31.80
N MET A 382 1.81 8.97 -32.23
CA MET A 382 1.07 8.99 -33.51
C MET A 382 0.04 10.10 -33.55
N LEU A 383 -0.69 10.33 -32.44
CA LEU A 383 -1.70 11.38 -32.35
C LEU A 383 -1.10 12.78 -32.54
N VAL A 384 0.06 13.07 -31.94
CA VAL A 384 0.75 14.36 -32.11
C VAL A 384 1.16 14.59 -33.57
N ILE A 385 1.71 13.56 -34.22
CA ILE A 385 2.14 13.65 -35.63
C ILE A 385 0.92 13.78 -36.56
N GLY A 386 -0.12 12.98 -36.34
CA GLY A 386 -1.33 13.01 -37.15
C GLY A 386 -2.10 14.32 -37.02
N LEU A 387 -2.19 14.88 -35.81
CA LEU A 387 -2.83 16.19 -35.57
C LEU A 387 -2.08 17.32 -36.30
N PHE A 388 -0.75 17.29 -36.28
CA PHE A 388 0.08 18.23 -37.04
C PHE A 388 -0.20 18.13 -38.54
N GLY A 389 -0.25 16.91 -39.09
CA GLY A 389 -0.56 16.68 -40.50
C GLY A 389 -1.93 17.22 -40.91
N LEU A 390 -2.97 16.95 -40.12
CA LEU A 390 -4.34 17.42 -40.38
C LEU A 390 -4.44 18.95 -40.32
N MET A 391 -3.85 19.58 -39.30
CA MET A 391 -3.86 21.04 -39.16
C MET A 391 -3.07 21.72 -40.28
N GLY A 392 -1.90 21.18 -40.63
CA GLY A 392 -1.09 21.70 -41.72
C GLY A 392 -1.82 21.65 -43.06
N PHE A 393 -2.53 20.54 -43.33
CA PHE A 393 -3.39 20.43 -44.50
C PHE A 393 -4.53 21.47 -44.47
N GLY A 394 -5.17 21.67 -43.32
CA GLY A 394 -6.22 22.68 -43.14
C GLY A 394 -5.73 24.12 -43.41
N VAL A 395 -4.53 24.46 -42.95
CA VAL A 395 -3.92 25.79 -43.20
C VAL A 395 -3.66 26.01 -44.68
N ILE A 396 -3.04 25.03 -45.36
CA ILE A 396 -2.73 25.13 -46.80
C ILE A 396 -4.02 25.26 -47.62
N THR A 397 -5.00 24.40 -47.35
CA THR A 397 -6.27 24.40 -48.08
C THR A 397 -7.10 25.66 -47.83
N GLY A 398 -7.19 26.13 -46.59
CA GLY A 398 -7.88 27.37 -46.24
C GLY A 398 -7.25 28.61 -46.86
N PHE A 399 -5.92 28.68 -46.92
CA PHE A 399 -5.20 29.78 -47.57
C PHE A 399 -5.42 29.79 -49.09
N ASN A 400 -5.33 28.62 -49.75
CA ASN A 400 -5.59 28.52 -51.18
C ASN A 400 -7.05 28.87 -51.53
N TYR A 401 -7.99 28.48 -50.66
CA TYR A 401 -9.40 28.86 -50.79
C TYR A 401 -9.59 30.39 -50.78
N TYR A 402 -8.91 31.07 -49.86
CA TYR A 402 -8.95 32.54 -49.75
C TYR A 402 -8.38 33.24 -51.00
N TYR A 403 -7.29 32.72 -51.58
CA TYR A 403 -6.61 33.35 -52.72
C TYR A 403 -7.23 33.06 -54.09
N LEU A 404 -7.71 31.85 -54.35
CA LEU A 404 -8.11 31.41 -55.70
C LEU A 404 -9.62 31.41 -55.96
N GLY A 405 -10.46 31.55 -54.92
CA GLY A 405 -11.88 31.23 -55.02
C GLY A 405 -12.11 29.74 -55.34
N TYR A 406 -13.32 29.23 -55.11
CA TYR A 406 -13.63 27.79 -55.15
C TYR A 406 -13.15 27.08 -56.44
N LYS A 407 -12.01 26.38 -56.37
CA LYS A 407 -11.54 25.41 -57.38
C LYS A 407 -11.29 24.06 -56.68
N PRO A 408 -11.66 22.91 -57.29
CA PRO A 408 -11.57 21.62 -56.62
C PRO A 408 -10.09 21.24 -56.41
N ILE A 409 -9.68 21.23 -55.14
CA ILE A 409 -8.28 21.15 -54.66
C ILE A 409 -7.68 19.74 -54.83
N PHE A 410 -8.50 18.73 -55.16
CA PHE A 410 -8.08 17.34 -55.17
C PHE A 410 -7.17 16.91 -56.32
N SER A 411 -6.88 17.75 -57.32
CA SER A 411 -6.10 17.30 -58.49
C SER A 411 -4.62 17.06 -58.16
N HIS A 412 -3.94 17.89 -57.34
CA HIS A 412 -2.58 17.58 -56.85
C HIS A 412 -2.22 18.33 -55.55
N LEU A 413 -2.01 17.58 -54.46
CA LEU A 413 -1.53 18.09 -53.16
C LEU A 413 -0.24 18.94 -53.27
N TYR A 414 0.58 18.62 -54.27
CA TYR A 414 1.85 19.29 -54.56
C TYR A 414 1.66 20.73 -55.04
N VAL A 415 0.69 20.95 -55.93
CA VAL A 415 0.35 22.27 -56.50
C VAL A 415 -0.22 23.18 -55.42
N ALA A 416 -1.02 22.63 -54.50
CA ALA A 416 -1.56 23.38 -53.37
C ALA A 416 -0.46 23.96 -52.46
N LYS A 417 0.63 23.22 -52.25
CA LYS A 417 1.78 23.71 -51.46
C LYS A 417 2.58 24.78 -52.20
N GLU A 418 2.79 24.62 -53.51
CA GLU A 418 3.51 25.61 -54.33
C GLU A 418 2.79 26.96 -54.37
N ILE A 419 1.46 26.95 -54.50
CA ILE A 419 0.64 28.17 -54.46
C ILE A 419 0.77 28.87 -53.10
N TYR A 420 0.71 28.09 -52.01
CA TYR A 420 0.92 28.61 -50.66
C TYR A 420 2.28 29.28 -50.52
N ASP A 421 3.37 28.56 -50.85
CA ASP A 421 4.74 29.04 -50.73
C ASP A 421 4.97 30.31 -51.59
N ALA A 422 4.32 30.43 -52.75
CA ALA A 422 4.43 31.60 -53.64
C ALA A 422 3.74 32.88 -53.10
N HIS A 423 2.63 32.76 -52.37
CA HIS A 423 1.80 33.91 -51.99
C HIS A 423 1.90 34.29 -50.50
N ILE A 424 2.35 33.38 -49.64
CA ILE A 424 2.34 33.59 -48.19
C ILE A 424 3.21 34.78 -47.76
N GLN A 425 4.36 35.00 -48.37
CA GLN A 425 5.24 36.12 -47.98
C GLN A 425 4.60 37.48 -48.29
N THR A 426 3.94 37.61 -49.43
CA THR A 426 3.22 38.83 -49.81
C THR A 426 2.06 39.06 -48.85
N PHE A 427 1.30 38.01 -48.53
CA PHE A 427 0.18 38.07 -47.57
C PHE A 427 0.62 38.55 -46.18
N ILE A 428 1.72 38.00 -45.66
CA ILE A 428 2.28 38.38 -44.35
C ILE A 428 2.63 39.88 -44.33
N LYS A 429 3.24 40.40 -45.41
CA LYS A 429 3.62 41.83 -45.51
C LYS A 429 2.41 42.74 -45.58
N THR A 430 1.34 42.34 -46.29
CA THR A 430 0.12 43.15 -46.44
C THR A 430 -0.78 43.10 -45.21
N HIS A 431 -0.78 41.99 -44.46
CA HIS A 431 -1.73 41.71 -43.38
C HIS A 431 -1.03 41.23 -42.09
N THR A 432 0.00 41.94 -41.64
CA THR A 432 0.84 41.56 -40.50
C THR A 432 0.04 41.31 -39.21
N LEU A 433 -0.85 42.24 -38.84
CA LEU A 433 -1.69 42.15 -37.63
C LEU A 433 -2.63 40.94 -37.66
N TYR A 434 -3.29 40.69 -38.79
CA TYR A 434 -4.17 39.54 -38.98
C TYR A 434 -3.39 38.22 -38.92
N THR A 435 -2.21 38.16 -39.54
CA THR A 435 -1.35 36.98 -39.51
C THR A 435 -0.90 36.67 -38.09
N PHE A 436 -0.53 37.70 -37.31
CA PHE A 436 -0.17 37.54 -35.91
C PHE A 436 -1.32 36.97 -35.06
N ALA A 437 -2.52 37.53 -35.20
CA ALA A 437 -3.71 37.04 -34.51
C ALA A 437 -4.06 35.60 -34.92
N PHE A 438 -3.97 35.29 -36.22
CA PHE A 438 -4.21 33.95 -36.76
C PHE A 438 -3.21 32.91 -36.24
N ASN A 439 -1.93 33.27 -36.12
CA ASN A 439 -0.91 32.40 -35.54
C ASN A 439 -1.18 32.08 -34.07
N PHE A 440 -1.59 33.08 -33.27
CA PHE A 440 -2.01 32.85 -31.89
C PHE A 440 -3.24 31.94 -31.82
N PHE A 441 -4.20 32.13 -32.71
CA PHE A 441 -5.37 31.27 -32.81
C PHE A 441 -5.01 29.82 -33.16
N ILE A 442 -4.19 29.60 -34.20
CA ILE A 442 -3.73 28.25 -34.58
C ILE A 442 -3.00 27.57 -33.42
N LEU A 443 -2.13 28.30 -32.73
CA LEU A 443 -1.40 27.79 -31.58
C LEU A 443 -2.34 27.34 -30.46
N ALA A 444 -3.28 28.20 -30.07
CA ALA A 444 -4.27 27.89 -29.05
C ALA A 444 -5.20 26.74 -29.47
N PHE A 445 -5.59 26.70 -30.74
CA PHE A 445 -6.44 25.66 -31.31
C PHE A 445 -5.76 24.29 -31.34
N TYR A 446 -4.49 24.24 -31.78
CA TYR A 446 -3.69 23.02 -31.77
C TYR A 446 -3.54 22.45 -30.36
N LEU A 447 -3.14 23.28 -29.39
CA LEU A 447 -2.99 22.86 -27.99
C LEU A 447 -4.33 22.46 -27.36
N GLY A 448 -5.39 23.23 -27.61
CA GLY A 448 -6.74 22.94 -27.12
C GLY A 448 -7.26 21.60 -27.62
N ILE A 449 -7.11 21.32 -28.92
CA ILE A 449 -7.50 20.03 -29.50
C ILE A 449 -6.63 18.90 -28.96
N LEU A 450 -5.31 19.10 -28.85
CA LEU A 450 -4.42 18.09 -28.30
C LEU A 450 -4.85 17.70 -26.86
N VAL A 451 -5.09 18.68 -25.98
CA VAL A 451 -5.56 18.43 -24.62
C VAL A 451 -6.93 17.74 -24.61
N TYR A 452 -7.85 18.16 -25.48
CA TYR A 452 -9.17 17.56 -25.61
C TYR A 452 -9.11 16.09 -26.05
N LEU A 453 -8.31 15.78 -27.09
CA LEU A 453 -8.11 14.42 -27.60
C LEU A 453 -7.41 13.50 -26.60
N ILE A 454 -6.47 14.03 -25.82
CA ILE A 454 -5.81 13.28 -24.74
C ILE A 454 -6.80 12.97 -23.60
N SER A 455 -7.76 13.86 -23.35
CA SER A 455 -8.75 13.74 -22.26
C SER A 455 -9.89 12.78 -22.59
N ALA A 456 -10.46 12.87 -23.79
CA ALA A 456 -11.69 12.17 -24.19
C ALA A 456 -11.43 10.76 -24.74
N LYS A 457 -11.68 9.72 -23.92
CA LYS A 457 -11.37 8.31 -24.28
C LYS A 457 -11.96 7.83 -25.61
N CYS A 458 -13.22 8.18 -25.90
CA CYS A 458 -13.90 7.71 -27.11
C CYS A 458 -13.28 8.34 -28.37
N LEU A 459 -13.21 9.67 -28.40
CA LEU A 459 -12.62 10.43 -29.51
C LEU A 459 -11.14 10.11 -29.70
N ARG A 460 -10.39 9.89 -28.61
CA ARG A 460 -8.99 9.49 -28.69
C ARG A 460 -8.79 8.27 -29.58
N ARG A 461 -9.60 7.21 -29.41
CA ARG A 461 -9.47 5.98 -30.22
C ARG A 461 -9.71 6.24 -31.70
N LEU A 462 -10.74 7.03 -32.02
CA LEU A 462 -11.05 7.40 -33.41
C LEU A 462 -9.90 8.22 -34.03
N PHE A 463 -9.41 9.24 -33.33
CA PHE A 463 -8.34 10.11 -33.83
C PHE A 463 -6.99 9.42 -33.91
N ILE A 464 -6.70 8.42 -33.07
CA ILE A 464 -5.52 7.56 -33.22
C ILE A 464 -5.59 6.83 -34.58
N GLY A 465 -6.74 6.24 -34.92
CA GLY A 465 -6.93 5.57 -36.21
C GLY A 465 -6.72 6.50 -37.41
N ILE A 466 -7.31 7.70 -37.37
CA ILE A 466 -7.09 8.73 -38.41
C ILE A 466 -5.61 9.11 -38.48
N SER A 467 -4.98 9.28 -37.32
CA SER A 467 -3.57 9.70 -37.22
C SER A 467 -2.63 8.67 -37.84
N TYR A 468 -2.90 7.37 -37.71
CA TYR A 468 -2.13 6.34 -38.43
C TYR A 468 -2.21 6.50 -39.94
N VAL A 469 -3.42 6.72 -40.49
CA VAL A 469 -3.61 6.94 -41.94
C VAL A 469 -2.84 8.18 -42.39
N VAL A 470 -2.95 9.28 -41.65
CA VAL A 470 -2.24 10.54 -41.96
C VAL A 470 -0.73 10.34 -41.92
N VAL A 471 -0.21 9.66 -40.90
CA VAL A 471 1.23 9.36 -40.77
C VAL A 471 1.73 8.52 -41.95
N ILE A 472 0.99 7.49 -42.36
CA ILE A 472 1.32 6.67 -43.52
C ILE A 472 1.33 7.51 -44.80
N CYS A 473 0.32 8.35 -45.01
CA CYS A 473 0.27 9.26 -46.16
C CYS A 473 1.47 10.23 -46.18
N ILE A 474 1.86 10.79 -45.03
CA ILE A 474 3.04 11.66 -44.91
C ILE A 474 4.31 10.89 -45.28
N LEU A 475 4.47 9.66 -44.78
CA LEU A 475 5.63 8.81 -45.10
C LEU A 475 5.72 8.48 -46.60
N LEU A 476 4.59 8.26 -47.27
CA LEU A 476 4.53 8.00 -48.71
C LEU A 476 4.89 9.24 -49.56
N VAL A 477 4.47 10.44 -49.12
CA VAL A 477 4.72 11.69 -49.86
C VAL A 477 6.13 12.22 -49.62
N SER A 478 6.52 12.39 -48.36
CA SER A 478 7.86 12.84 -47.98
C SER A 478 8.11 12.61 -46.49
N PRO A 479 8.94 11.61 -46.13
CA PRO A 479 9.29 11.32 -44.73
C PRO A 479 9.94 12.51 -44.00
N LYS A 480 10.53 13.45 -44.74
CA LYS A 480 11.18 14.64 -44.19
C LYS A 480 10.22 15.56 -43.43
N ILE A 481 8.93 15.53 -43.75
CA ILE A 481 7.88 16.34 -43.10
C ILE A 481 7.65 15.91 -41.65
N LEU A 482 8.00 14.65 -41.33
CA LEU A 482 7.77 14.04 -40.02
C LEU A 482 8.79 14.52 -38.97
N ILE A 483 10.00 14.87 -39.42
CA ILE A 483 11.10 15.33 -38.56
C ILE A 483 10.95 16.84 -38.33
N PRO A 484 10.57 17.27 -37.11
CA PRO A 484 10.17 18.65 -36.86
C PRO A 484 11.29 19.67 -37.19
N ALA A 485 12.55 19.29 -37.02
CA ALA A 485 13.69 20.20 -37.17
C ALA A 485 14.12 20.49 -38.62
N MET A 486 13.79 19.65 -39.61
CA MET A 486 14.44 19.71 -40.93
C MET A 486 13.84 20.74 -41.91
N GLY A 487 12.74 21.43 -41.58
CA GLY A 487 12.09 22.40 -42.48
C GLY A 487 11.63 23.72 -41.87
N ILE A 488 11.71 23.87 -40.54
CA ILE A 488 11.27 25.08 -39.82
C ILE A 488 12.42 26.11 -39.71
N PHE A 489 13.68 25.63 -39.68
CA PHE A 489 14.89 26.45 -39.52
C PHE A 489 15.69 26.61 -40.81
N THR A 490 15.13 26.29 -41.97
CA THR A 490 15.77 26.68 -43.23
C THR A 490 15.52 28.19 -43.43
N ASP A 491 16.58 28.97 -43.70
CA ASP A 491 16.63 30.44 -43.81
C ASP A 491 15.65 31.11 -44.80
N LYS A 492 14.70 30.38 -45.37
CA LYS A 492 13.79 30.82 -46.44
C LYS A 492 12.35 31.13 -45.97
N ARG A 493 11.95 30.83 -44.73
CA ARG A 493 10.56 31.06 -44.24
C ARG A 493 10.46 32.24 -43.28
N ALA A 494 9.41 33.05 -43.42
CA ALA A 494 9.18 34.23 -42.61
C ALA A 494 8.69 33.87 -41.19
N LEU A 495 9.11 34.64 -40.18
CA LEU A 495 8.81 34.41 -38.75
C LEU A 495 7.30 34.30 -38.43
N LEU A 496 6.44 34.92 -39.25
CA LEU A 496 4.99 34.93 -39.09
C LEU A 496 4.25 33.92 -40.01
N ASP A 497 4.96 33.04 -40.71
CA ASP A 497 4.31 31.99 -41.49
C ASP A 497 3.52 31.03 -40.57
N PRO A 498 2.19 30.88 -40.77
CA PRO A 498 1.36 29.99 -39.97
C PRO A 498 1.84 28.54 -39.92
N LEU A 499 2.38 28.03 -41.03
CA LEU A 499 2.89 26.67 -41.11
C LEU A 499 4.19 26.52 -40.30
N SER A 500 5.01 27.58 -40.26
CA SER A 500 6.22 27.64 -39.44
C SER A 500 5.90 27.75 -37.95
N THR A 501 4.89 28.55 -37.58
CA THR A 501 4.39 28.64 -36.19
C THR A 501 3.84 27.30 -35.70
N LEU A 502 2.99 26.66 -36.52
CA LEU A 502 2.45 25.33 -36.23
C LEU A 502 3.55 24.26 -36.11
N GLY A 503 4.55 24.31 -36.99
CA GLY A 503 5.72 23.44 -36.90
C GLY A 503 6.50 23.64 -35.60
N GLY A 504 6.68 24.89 -35.17
CA GLY A 504 7.40 25.22 -33.94
C GLY A 504 6.76 24.59 -32.71
N ILE A 505 5.43 24.75 -32.54
CA ILE A 505 4.72 24.11 -31.43
C ILE A 505 4.69 22.58 -31.55
N TYR A 506 4.51 22.04 -32.75
CA TYR A 506 4.59 20.61 -33.01
C TYR A 506 5.96 20.05 -32.57
N THR A 507 7.06 20.75 -32.88
CA THR A 507 8.42 20.33 -32.47
C THR A 507 8.55 20.18 -30.97
N ILE A 508 8.05 21.17 -30.21
CA ILE A 508 8.06 21.14 -28.75
C ILE A 508 7.22 19.98 -28.21
N CYS A 509 5.98 19.83 -28.70
CA CYS A 509 5.09 18.75 -28.30
C CYS A 509 5.67 17.37 -28.65
N PHE A 510 6.19 17.22 -29.87
CA PHE A 510 6.82 15.99 -30.35
C PHE A 510 8.03 15.63 -29.50
N GLY A 511 8.93 16.58 -29.22
CA GLY A 511 10.09 16.34 -28.37
C GLY A 511 9.69 15.84 -26.97
N PHE A 512 8.64 16.44 -26.39
CA PHE A 512 8.13 16.02 -25.08
C PHE A 512 7.52 14.62 -25.09
N VAL A 513 6.67 14.30 -26.07
CA VAL A 513 6.04 12.98 -26.20
C VAL A 513 7.06 11.91 -26.59
N LEU A 514 8.01 12.23 -27.46
CA LEU A 514 9.09 11.34 -27.86
C LEU A 514 10.01 11.03 -26.67
N PHE A 515 10.39 12.03 -25.88
CA PHE A 515 11.13 11.82 -24.63
C PHE A 515 10.38 10.87 -23.68
N SER A 516 9.08 11.10 -23.50
CA SER A 516 8.22 10.23 -22.71
C SER A 516 8.19 8.79 -23.25
N PHE A 517 8.13 8.63 -24.57
CA PHE A 517 8.15 7.33 -25.25
C PHE A 517 9.48 6.60 -25.07
N ILE A 518 10.61 7.26 -25.32
CA ILE A 518 11.95 6.70 -25.12
C ILE A 518 12.13 6.24 -23.67
N LYS A 519 11.71 7.07 -22.70
CA LYS A 519 11.79 6.72 -21.27
C LYS A 519 10.91 5.52 -20.92
N THR A 520 9.73 5.41 -21.54
CA THR A 520 8.81 4.28 -21.36
C THR A 520 9.40 2.99 -21.95
N ILE A 521 9.95 3.05 -23.16
CA ILE A 521 10.68 1.92 -23.76
C ILE A 521 11.84 1.53 -22.86
N ARG A 522 12.69 2.45 -22.42
CA ARG A 522 13.85 2.11 -21.57
C ARG A 522 13.46 1.37 -20.29
N LYS A 523 12.33 1.72 -19.68
CA LYS A 523 11.83 1.06 -18.47
C LYS A 523 11.24 -0.33 -18.74
N ASN A 524 10.63 -0.53 -19.91
CA ASN A 524 9.94 -1.78 -20.25
C ASN A 524 10.75 -2.72 -21.17
N SER A 525 11.76 -2.21 -21.87
CA SER A 525 12.63 -2.89 -22.82
C SER A 525 13.92 -3.36 -22.16
N ILE A 526 13.92 -3.52 -20.83
CA ILE A 526 15.00 -4.25 -20.17
C ILE A 526 14.73 -5.73 -20.41
N VAL A 527 14.99 -6.12 -21.66
CA VAL A 527 15.50 -7.43 -22.01
C VAL A 527 16.65 -7.69 -21.03
N PRO A 528 16.64 -8.81 -20.30
CA PRO A 528 17.77 -9.14 -19.44
C PRO A 528 19.02 -9.16 -20.32
N ASN A 529 20.04 -8.39 -19.95
CA ASN A 529 21.39 -8.68 -20.39
C ASN A 529 21.88 -9.94 -19.68
#